data_AF-A0AAV4IUE9-F1
#
_entry.id   AF-A0AAV4IUE9-F1
#
_cell.length_a   1.000
_cell.length_b   1.000
_cell.length_c   1.000
_cell.angle_alpha   90.00
_cell.angle_beta   90.00
_cell.angle_gamma   90.00
#
_symmetry.space_group_name_H-M   'P 1'
#
loop_
_entity.id
_entity.type
_entity.pdbx_description
1 polymer ?
#
loop_
_entity_poly.entity_id
_entity_poly.type
_entity_poly.pdbx_seq_one_letter_code
_entity_poly.pdbx_strand_id
1 'polypeptide(L)'
;MLQLKGKYLDGNWSEWQSWSACSVSCGSGRRTRIRKCDDPPRTSCGKPCPGDAEQAEFCYNAGTDGNWGQWGAWSACSMSCGPGERTRRRVCDSPAPDGCGFPCMGPDRDKELCNDKECCVDGNWGFWQSWSSCSVTCGRGERQRERLCDNPPANYCGRSCQGRSNDVESCDSGRDCCVDGNWGAWTAWSDCTATCGESLRRRTRECNNPSPNECGRPCPGEDAEVKTDQCGPPTIDGNWSPWGSWSPCSETCGVGSRTRARRCRNPPPNACGRRCSGVSDDLQTCIGSSDNCECELREWAAWGPWGSCSETCGYGVRERSRECAVMKEGRDCGFGQGSCKEGPSTEVGQCLDSPDCY
;
A
#
# COMPACT_ATOMS: atom_id res chain seq x y z
N MET A 1 113.28 -125.78 -52.90
CA MET A 1 112.78 -125.52 -51.53
C MET A 1 112.36 -124.06 -51.44
N LEU A 2 111.06 -123.79 -51.60
CA LEU A 2 110.47 -122.46 -51.35
C LEU A 2 110.42 -122.21 -49.84
N GLN A 3 110.84 -121.03 -49.39
CA GLN A 3 110.54 -120.52 -48.06
C GLN A 3 110.02 -119.08 -48.23
N LEU A 4 108.70 -118.96 -48.38
CA LEU A 4 107.98 -117.69 -48.25
C LEU A 4 107.96 -117.32 -46.76
N LYS A 5 108.88 -116.45 -46.32
CA LYS A 5 108.77 -115.81 -45.00
C LYS A 5 107.78 -114.65 -45.09
N GLY A 6 106.50 -114.92 -44.81
CA GLY A 6 105.53 -113.86 -44.54
C GLY A 6 105.91 -113.16 -43.23
N LYS A 7 106.23 -111.86 -43.29
CA LYS A 7 106.39 -111.02 -42.10
C LYS A 7 105.00 -110.79 -41.49
N TYR A 8 104.82 -111.23 -40.25
CA TYR A 8 103.62 -110.88 -39.48
C TYR A 8 103.70 -109.39 -39.11
N LEU A 9 102.59 -108.68 -39.26
CA LEU A 9 102.47 -107.28 -38.87
C LEU A 9 101.57 -107.19 -37.65
N ASP A 10 102.15 -106.68 -36.57
CA ASP A 10 101.43 -106.30 -35.37
C ASP A 10 100.60 -105.06 -35.68
N GLY A 11 99.38 -104.99 -35.13
CA GLY A 11 98.51 -103.85 -35.33
C GLY A 11 99.09 -102.62 -34.62
N ASN A 12 99.00 -101.47 -35.28
CA ASN A 12 99.33 -100.19 -34.64
C ASN A 12 98.11 -99.26 -34.68
N TRP A 13 98.05 -98.36 -33.71
CA TRP A 13 96.96 -97.41 -33.56
C TRP A 13 97.05 -96.30 -34.60
N SER A 14 95.92 -95.97 -35.23
CA SER A 14 95.73 -94.72 -35.97
C SER A 14 95.90 -93.51 -35.05
N GLU A 15 96.06 -92.32 -35.64
CA GLU A 15 95.92 -91.09 -34.87
C GLU A 15 94.53 -91.01 -34.21
N TRP A 16 94.50 -90.34 -33.05
CA TRP A 16 93.25 -90.08 -32.35
C TRP A 16 92.36 -89.17 -33.19
N GLN A 17 91.08 -89.50 -33.28
CA GLN A 17 90.09 -88.57 -33.81
C GLN A 17 89.96 -87.34 -32.90
N SER A 18 89.43 -86.25 -33.46
CA SER A 18 89.02 -85.09 -32.66
C SER A 18 88.02 -85.51 -31.58
N TRP A 19 88.10 -84.87 -30.42
CA TRP A 19 87.13 -85.09 -29.35
C TRP A 19 85.68 -84.87 -29.83
N SER A 20 84.77 -85.73 -29.37
CA SER A 20 83.34 -85.51 -29.54
C SER A 20 82.90 -84.21 -28.87
N ALA A 21 81.69 -83.74 -29.22
CA ALA A 21 80.99 -82.79 -28.38
C ALA A 21 80.83 -83.34 -26.95
N CYS A 22 80.73 -82.44 -25.97
CA CYS A 22 80.48 -82.85 -24.58
C CYS A 22 79.15 -83.63 -24.52
N SER A 23 79.10 -84.69 -23.70
CA SER A 23 77.91 -85.53 -23.55
C SER A 23 76.68 -84.79 -22.99
N VAL A 24 76.91 -83.61 -22.40
CA VAL A 24 75.87 -82.73 -21.88
C VAL A 24 76.01 -81.36 -22.52
N SER A 25 74.90 -80.67 -22.70
CA SER A 25 74.90 -79.27 -23.11
C SER A 25 75.38 -78.36 -21.98
N CYS A 26 75.06 -78.67 -20.71
CA CYS A 26 75.33 -77.81 -19.55
C CYS A 26 75.98 -78.58 -18.38
N GLY A 27 76.92 -77.94 -17.67
CA GLY A 27 77.56 -78.50 -16.47
C GLY A 27 78.65 -79.52 -16.78
N SER A 28 78.88 -80.45 -15.85
CA SER A 28 79.93 -81.47 -15.96
C SER A 28 79.48 -82.66 -16.80
N GLY A 29 80.15 -82.90 -17.93
CA GLY A 29 79.95 -84.06 -18.80
C GLY A 29 81.26 -84.77 -19.14
N ARG A 30 81.19 -85.64 -20.15
CA ARG A 30 82.36 -86.34 -20.67
C ARG A 30 82.40 -86.21 -22.19
N ARG A 31 83.59 -86.05 -22.75
CA ARG A 31 83.82 -86.13 -24.20
C ARG A 31 84.70 -87.34 -24.47
N THR A 32 84.47 -87.99 -25.61
CA THR A 32 85.21 -89.20 -25.98
C THR A 32 85.92 -88.98 -27.31
N ARG A 33 87.06 -89.65 -27.48
CA ARG A 33 87.74 -89.78 -28.77
C ARG A 33 88.15 -91.22 -28.96
N ILE A 34 88.15 -91.65 -30.21
CA ILE A 34 88.39 -93.04 -30.59
C ILE A 34 89.54 -93.08 -31.58
N ARG A 35 90.33 -94.16 -31.51
CA ARG A 35 91.35 -94.52 -32.48
C ARG A 35 91.14 -95.96 -32.91
N LYS A 36 91.56 -96.32 -34.12
CA LYS A 36 91.38 -97.66 -34.68
C LYS A 36 92.72 -98.37 -34.80
N CYS A 37 92.71 -99.68 -34.66
CA CYS A 37 93.91 -100.53 -34.74
C CYS A 37 94.11 -100.95 -36.21
N ASP A 38 94.30 -99.97 -37.09
CA ASP A 38 94.29 -100.12 -38.54
C ASP A 38 95.41 -99.38 -39.28
N ASP A 39 96.42 -98.85 -38.57
CA ASP A 39 97.54 -98.10 -39.18
C ASP A 39 98.93 -98.56 -38.72
N PRO A 40 99.46 -99.72 -39.21
CA PRO A 40 98.84 -100.61 -40.19
C PRO A 40 97.91 -101.68 -39.55
N PRO A 41 96.99 -102.27 -40.34
CA PRO A 41 96.04 -103.27 -39.84
C PRO A 41 96.74 -104.59 -39.52
N ARG A 42 96.30 -105.24 -38.43
CA ARG A 42 96.89 -106.53 -38.01
C ARG A 42 96.55 -107.66 -38.99
N THR A 43 97.52 -108.54 -39.22
CA THR A 43 97.28 -109.85 -39.85
C THR A 43 96.57 -110.82 -38.88
N SER A 44 96.00 -111.94 -39.35
CA SER A 44 95.18 -112.87 -38.55
C SER A 44 95.86 -113.42 -37.29
N CYS A 45 97.19 -113.37 -37.23
CA CYS A 45 98.03 -113.82 -36.13
C CYS A 45 98.89 -112.71 -35.48
N GLY A 46 98.70 -111.44 -35.85
CA GLY A 46 99.40 -110.28 -35.26
C GLY A 46 98.84 -109.89 -33.89
N LYS A 47 99.68 -109.33 -33.01
CA LYS A 47 99.27 -108.94 -31.65
C LYS A 47 98.19 -107.84 -31.69
N PRO A 48 97.20 -107.87 -30.76
CA PRO A 48 96.24 -106.79 -30.63
C PRO A 48 96.94 -105.50 -30.15
N CYS A 49 96.42 -104.34 -30.58
CA CYS A 49 96.97 -103.06 -30.15
C CYS A 49 96.83 -102.89 -28.62
N PRO A 50 97.92 -102.51 -27.91
CA PRO A 50 97.88 -102.36 -26.45
C PRO A 50 97.19 -101.05 -26.01
N GLY A 51 96.39 -101.14 -24.95
CA GLY A 51 95.64 -100.02 -24.36
C GLY A 51 94.22 -99.85 -24.93
N ASP A 52 93.48 -98.87 -24.42
CA ASP A 52 92.09 -98.66 -24.81
C ASP A 52 91.99 -97.99 -26.20
N ALA A 53 90.98 -98.43 -26.97
CA ALA A 53 90.61 -97.84 -28.26
C ALA A 53 89.84 -96.52 -28.09
N GLU A 54 89.31 -96.27 -26.90
CA GLU A 54 88.51 -95.11 -26.55
C GLU A 54 89.10 -94.43 -25.32
N GLN A 55 89.16 -93.10 -25.36
CA GLN A 55 89.56 -92.29 -24.22
C GLN A 55 88.42 -91.33 -23.88
N ALA A 56 88.13 -91.17 -22.59
CA ALA A 56 87.14 -90.24 -22.07
C ALA A 56 87.78 -89.20 -21.15
N GLU A 57 87.42 -87.93 -21.33
CA GLU A 57 87.85 -86.81 -20.48
C GLU A 57 86.64 -86.03 -19.99
N PHE A 58 86.74 -85.42 -18.81
CA PHE A 58 85.71 -84.51 -18.30
C PHE A 58 85.69 -83.21 -19.10
N CYS A 59 84.50 -82.75 -19.46
CA CYS A 59 84.24 -81.43 -20.00
C CYS A 59 83.32 -80.67 -19.06
N TYR A 60 83.54 -79.37 -18.93
CA TYR A 60 82.68 -78.49 -18.16
C TYR A 60 82.22 -77.33 -19.04
N ASN A 61 80.91 -77.27 -19.29
CA ASN A 61 80.29 -76.16 -20.01
C ASN A 61 79.74 -75.16 -18.98
N ALA A 62 80.53 -74.13 -18.68
CA ALA A 62 80.06 -72.99 -17.90
C ALA A 62 79.08 -72.19 -18.78
N GLY A 63 77.79 -72.26 -18.47
CA GLY A 63 76.80 -71.41 -19.12
C GLY A 63 76.99 -69.93 -18.80
N THR A 64 76.45 -69.07 -19.64
CA THR A 64 76.44 -67.62 -19.41
C THR A 64 75.19 -67.25 -18.63
N ASP A 65 75.37 -66.75 -17.41
CA ASP A 65 74.26 -66.26 -16.60
C ASP A 65 73.62 -65.03 -17.24
N GLY A 66 72.29 -65.03 -17.32
CA GLY A 66 71.52 -63.93 -17.87
C GLY A 66 71.58 -62.72 -16.96
N ASN A 67 71.78 -61.53 -17.54
CA ASN A 67 71.71 -60.27 -16.83
C ASN A 67 70.81 -59.26 -17.55
N TRP A 68 70.18 -58.40 -16.76
CA TRP A 68 69.21 -57.44 -17.24
C TRP A 68 69.86 -56.36 -18.09
N GLY A 69 69.27 -56.10 -19.26
CA GLY A 69 69.52 -54.88 -20.01
C GLY A 69 68.99 -53.65 -19.29
N GLN A 70 69.27 -52.48 -19.86
CA GLN A 70 68.78 -51.22 -19.33
C GLN A 70 67.24 -51.20 -19.33
N TRP A 71 66.68 -50.53 -18.34
CA TRP A 71 65.25 -50.25 -18.33
C TRP A 71 64.86 -49.39 -19.53
N GLY A 72 63.78 -49.76 -20.22
CA GLY A 72 63.15 -48.90 -21.21
C GLY A 72 62.55 -47.64 -20.59
N ALA A 73 62.11 -46.72 -21.46
CA ALA A 73 61.39 -45.53 -21.02
C ALA A 73 60.08 -45.89 -20.31
N TRP A 74 59.66 -45.05 -19.36
CA TRP A 74 58.35 -45.14 -18.76
C TRP A 74 57.24 -44.90 -19.80
N SER A 75 56.13 -45.62 -19.68
CA SER A 75 54.91 -45.33 -20.41
C SER A 75 54.34 -43.95 -20.04
N ALA A 76 53.40 -43.45 -20.83
CA ALA A 76 52.53 -42.38 -20.37
C ALA A 76 51.80 -42.79 -19.07
N CYS A 77 51.44 -41.80 -18.26
CA CYS A 77 50.62 -42.04 -17.08
C CYS A 77 49.27 -42.64 -17.50
N SER A 78 48.78 -43.62 -16.75
CA SER A 78 47.49 -44.28 -17.06
C SER A 78 46.29 -43.33 -16.99
N MET A 79 46.44 -42.21 -16.27
CA MET A 79 45.42 -41.18 -16.13
C MET A 79 45.91 -39.88 -16.77
N SER A 80 45.04 -39.22 -17.53
CA SER A 80 45.31 -37.90 -18.10
C SER A 80 45.29 -36.77 -17.06
N CYS A 81 44.70 -37.03 -15.89
CA CYS A 81 44.74 -36.17 -14.72
C CYS A 81 44.56 -37.01 -13.45
N GLY A 82 45.05 -36.51 -12.32
CA GLY A 82 45.01 -37.17 -11.02
C GLY A 82 46.02 -38.31 -10.88
N PRO A 83 45.94 -39.05 -9.77
CA PRO A 83 46.82 -40.18 -9.51
C PRO A 83 46.61 -41.30 -10.54
N GLY A 84 47.69 -41.70 -11.21
CA GLY A 84 47.75 -42.84 -12.11
C GLY A 84 49.00 -43.68 -11.87
N GLU A 85 49.21 -44.66 -12.74
CA GLU A 85 50.40 -45.52 -12.74
C GLU A 85 51.07 -45.44 -14.12
N ARG A 86 52.40 -45.48 -14.15
CA ARG A 86 53.17 -45.73 -15.37
C ARG A 86 54.07 -46.94 -15.21
N THR A 87 54.35 -47.60 -16.33
CA THR A 87 55.10 -48.86 -16.35
C THR A 87 56.30 -48.76 -17.26
N ARG A 88 57.38 -49.46 -16.90
CA ARG A 88 58.55 -49.66 -17.77
C ARG A 88 58.94 -51.12 -17.80
N ARG A 89 59.65 -51.52 -18.85
CA ARG A 89 60.08 -52.90 -19.07
C ARG A 89 61.57 -52.96 -19.36
N ARG A 90 62.22 -54.05 -18.94
CA ARG A 90 63.58 -54.42 -19.31
C ARG A 90 63.61 -55.80 -19.94
N VAL A 91 64.66 -56.11 -20.68
CA VAL A 91 64.83 -57.39 -21.37
C VAL A 91 66.09 -58.08 -20.83
N CYS A 92 66.07 -59.41 -20.76
CA CYS A 92 67.18 -60.23 -20.28
C CYS A 92 68.15 -60.49 -21.44
N ASP A 93 68.97 -59.49 -21.78
CA ASP A 93 69.80 -59.51 -22.99
C ASP A 93 71.25 -59.01 -22.79
N SER A 94 71.65 -58.70 -21.54
CA SER A 94 72.91 -58.00 -21.26
C SER A 94 73.79 -58.70 -20.20
N PRO A 95 74.25 -59.97 -20.40
CA PRO A 95 74.03 -60.80 -21.58
C PRO A 95 72.76 -61.67 -21.48
N ALA A 96 72.29 -62.17 -22.62
CA ALA A 96 71.22 -63.18 -22.66
C ALA A 96 71.76 -64.55 -22.19
N PRO A 97 70.96 -65.34 -21.45
CA PRO A 97 71.38 -66.68 -21.03
C PRO A 97 71.45 -67.63 -22.24
N ASP A 98 72.52 -68.43 -22.31
CA ASP A 98 72.81 -69.36 -23.41
C ASP A 98 72.19 -70.76 -23.24
N GLY A 99 71.17 -70.86 -22.38
CA GLY A 99 70.46 -72.10 -22.06
C GLY A 99 71.10 -72.92 -20.93
N CYS A 100 72.33 -72.60 -20.54
CA CYS A 100 73.06 -73.27 -19.46
C CYS A 100 73.29 -72.40 -18.21
N GLY A 101 73.22 -71.08 -18.34
CA GLY A 101 73.31 -70.15 -17.21
C GLY A 101 71.98 -69.88 -16.52
N PHE A 102 72.02 -69.19 -15.38
CA PHE A 102 70.83 -68.80 -14.64
C PHE A 102 69.99 -67.76 -15.41
N PRO A 103 68.65 -67.80 -15.33
CA PRO A 103 67.81 -66.75 -15.88
C PRO A 103 68.02 -65.44 -15.10
N CYS A 104 67.66 -64.30 -15.72
CA CYS A 104 67.68 -63.03 -15.02
C CYS A 104 66.76 -63.06 -13.79
N MET A 105 67.31 -62.71 -12.64
CA MET A 105 66.58 -62.71 -11.37
C MET A 105 65.83 -61.40 -11.14
N GLY A 106 64.56 -61.49 -10.72
CA GLY A 106 63.68 -60.34 -10.45
C GLY A 106 62.67 -60.06 -11.58
N PRO A 107 61.86 -59.00 -11.45
CA PRO A 107 60.79 -58.72 -12.41
C PRO A 107 61.32 -58.07 -13.70
N ASP A 108 60.68 -58.35 -14.84
CA ASP A 108 60.92 -57.68 -16.13
C ASP A 108 60.13 -56.38 -16.28
N ARG A 109 59.18 -56.12 -15.38
CA ARG A 109 58.30 -54.95 -15.35
C ARG A 109 58.40 -54.23 -14.02
N ASP A 110 58.38 -52.91 -14.10
CA ASP A 110 58.37 -52.02 -12.95
C ASP A 110 57.20 -51.04 -13.08
N LYS A 111 56.68 -50.58 -11.94
CA LYS A 111 55.52 -49.69 -11.84
C LYS A 111 55.81 -48.56 -10.87
N GLU A 112 55.40 -47.35 -11.23
CA GLU A 112 55.44 -46.21 -10.32
C GLU A 112 54.19 -45.33 -10.45
N LEU A 113 53.87 -44.64 -9.35
CA LEU A 113 52.77 -43.68 -9.30
C LEU A 113 53.16 -42.40 -10.06
N CYS A 114 52.22 -41.86 -10.82
CA CYS A 114 52.35 -40.59 -11.52
C CYS A 114 51.13 -39.70 -11.23
N ASN A 115 51.33 -38.38 -11.27
CA ASN A 115 50.26 -37.39 -11.18
C ASN A 115 50.67 -36.16 -11.98
N ASP A 116 50.66 -36.31 -13.31
CA ASP A 116 51.24 -35.32 -14.23
C ASP A 116 50.40 -34.03 -14.30
N LYS A 117 49.10 -34.11 -14.01
CA LYS A 117 48.16 -32.99 -14.03
C LYS A 117 47.04 -33.20 -13.02
N GLU A 118 46.65 -32.19 -12.26
CA GLU A 118 45.46 -32.27 -11.41
C GLU A 118 44.16 -32.29 -12.24
N CYS A 119 43.16 -33.06 -11.80
CA CYS A 119 41.85 -33.07 -12.48
C CYS A 119 41.07 -31.80 -12.21
N CYS A 120 40.40 -31.27 -13.24
CA CYS A 120 39.50 -30.13 -13.06
C CYS A 120 38.27 -30.57 -12.29
N VAL A 121 37.92 -29.80 -11.27
CA VAL A 121 36.73 -30.00 -10.45
C VAL A 121 35.84 -28.81 -10.73
N ASP A 122 34.74 -29.04 -11.43
CA ASP A 122 33.74 -28.01 -11.69
C ASP A 122 33.00 -27.68 -10.37
N GLY A 123 32.79 -26.39 -10.13
CA GLY A 123 32.09 -25.89 -8.97
C GLY A 123 30.61 -26.24 -9.03
N ASN A 124 30.06 -26.64 -7.90
CA ASN A 124 28.63 -26.90 -7.77
C ASN A 124 28.06 -26.22 -6.51
N TRP A 125 26.78 -25.90 -6.57
CA TRP A 125 26.10 -25.15 -5.53
C TRP A 125 25.98 -25.98 -4.26
N GLY A 126 26.38 -25.36 -3.14
CA GLY A 126 25.98 -25.78 -1.81
C GLY A 126 24.48 -25.61 -1.58
N PHE A 127 24.04 -26.03 -0.40
CA PHE A 127 22.65 -25.86 -0.01
C PHE A 127 22.29 -24.38 0.12
N TRP A 128 21.04 -24.06 -0.18
CA TRP A 128 20.49 -22.75 0.15
C TRP A 128 20.52 -22.54 1.66
N GLN A 129 20.98 -21.37 2.07
CA GLN A 129 20.77 -20.88 3.42
C GLN A 129 19.26 -20.67 3.67
N SER A 130 18.89 -20.61 4.94
CA SER A 130 17.53 -20.24 5.33
C SER A 130 17.17 -18.85 4.80
N TRP A 131 15.89 -18.67 4.47
CA TRP A 131 15.36 -17.36 4.11
C TRP A 131 15.57 -16.35 5.25
N SER A 132 15.89 -15.11 4.88
CA SER A 132 15.88 -13.97 5.79
C SER A 132 14.48 -13.74 6.36
N SER A 133 14.40 -12.92 7.41
CA SER A 133 13.13 -12.30 7.80
C SER A 133 12.57 -11.46 6.63
N CYS A 134 11.25 -11.25 6.64
CA CYS A 134 10.62 -10.35 5.68
C CYS A 134 11.17 -8.93 5.82
N SER A 135 11.37 -8.22 4.71
CA SER A 135 11.92 -6.85 4.69
C SER A 135 11.04 -5.83 5.41
N VAL A 136 9.77 -6.17 5.65
CA VAL A 136 8.77 -5.34 6.32
C VAL A 136 8.21 -6.04 7.55
N THR A 137 7.75 -5.25 8.50
CA THR A 137 7.04 -5.73 9.70
C THR A 137 5.52 -5.74 9.53
N CYS A 138 5.01 -5.15 8.45
CA CYS A 138 3.61 -5.14 8.06
C CYS A 138 3.45 -5.25 6.53
N GLY A 139 2.37 -5.88 6.07
CA GLY A 139 2.00 -6.03 4.67
C GLY A 139 2.93 -6.95 3.89
N ARG A 140 3.06 -6.65 2.59
CA ARG A 140 3.90 -7.42 1.67
C ARG A 140 5.29 -6.82 1.59
N GLY A 141 6.29 -7.69 1.71
CA GLY A 141 7.68 -7.36 1.48
C GLY A 141 8.39 -8.45 0.70
N GLU A 142 9.70 -8.50 0.86
CA GLU A 142 10.57 -9.48 0.20
C GLU A 142 11.48 -10.12 1.24
N ARG A 143 11.81 -11.39 1.02
CA ARG A 143 12.84 -12.09 1.78
C ARG A 143 13.85 -12.69 0.81
N GLN A 144 15.08 -12.83 1.28
CA GLN A 144 16.20 -13.24 0.46
C GLN A 144 16.91 -14.44 1.07
N ARG A 145 17.50 -15.28 0.24
CA ARG A 145 18.40 -16.35 0.67
C ARG A 145 19.59 -16.43 -0.25
N GLU A 146 20.67 -16.99 0.26
CA GLU A 146 21.93 -17.13 -0.46
C GLU A 146 22.40 -18.58 -0.48
N ARG A 147 23.24 -18.91 -1.45
CA ARG A 147 23.96 -20.18 -1.54
C ARG A 147 25.39 -19.93 -1.98
N LEU A 148 26.29 -20.80 -1.55
CA LEU A 148 27.72 -20.72 -1.87
C LEU A 148 28.09 -21.76 -2.93
N CYS A 149 29.13 -21.46 -3.70
CA CYS A 149 29.67 -22.38 -4.71
C CYS A 149 30.76 -23.25 -4.06
N ASP A 150 30.36 -24.12 -3.15
CA ASP A 150 31.26 -24.83 -2.22
C ASP A 150 30.97 -26.35 -2.11
N ASN A 151 30.11 -26.93 -2.97
CA ASN A 151 29.76 -28.35 -2.89
C ASN A 151 29.78 -29.10 -4.24
N PRO A 152 30.96 -29.34 -4.85
CA PRO A 152 32.29 -28.90 -4.40
C PRO A 152 32.65 -27.50 -4.90
N PRO A 153 33.67 -26.83 -4.31
CA PRO A 153 34.23 -25.62 -4.88
C PRO A 153 35.00 -25.93 -6.17
N ALA A 154 34.94 -25.01 -7.13
CA ALA A 154 35.73 -25.13 -8.36
C ALA A 154 37.23 -25.00 -8.04
N ASN A 155 38.08 -25.85 -8.65
CA ASN A 155 39.52 -25.62 -8.63
C ASN A 155 39.96 -24.72 -9.79
N TYR A 156 41.27 -24.43 -9.89
CA TYR A 156 41.81 -23.41 -10.81
C TYR A 156 41.49 -23.65 -12.30
N CYS A 157 41.15 -24.87 -12.71
CA CYS A 157 40.74 -25.19 -14.08
C CYS A 157 39.29 -25.65 -14.21
N GLY A 158 38.55 -25.73 -13.11
CA GLY A 158 37.13 -26.05 -13.08
C GLY A 158 36.26 -24.85 -13.45
N ARG A 159 35.05 -25.13 -13.95
CA ARG A 159 34.05 -24.11 -14.25
C ARG A 159 33.42 -23.59 -12.96
N SER A 160 33.11 -22.30 -12.91
CA SER A 160 32.33 -21.71 -11.82
C SER A 160 30.88 -22.19 -11.84
N CYS A 161 30.19 -22.14 -10.69
CA CYS A 161 28.79 -22.51 -10.59
C CYS A 161 27.90 -21.70 -11.54
N GLN A 162 27.01 -22.38 -12.26
CA GLN A 162 26.08 -21.74 -13.18
C GLN A 162 24.77 -21.37 -12.47
N GLY A 163 24.30 -20.13 -12.66
CA GLY A 163 23.07 -19.60 -12.07
C GLY A 163 23.30 -18.52 -11.01
N ARG A 164 22.23 -18.09 -10.33
CA ARG A 164 22.31 -17.04 -9.30
C ARG A 164 22.74 -17.60 -7.94
N SER A 165 23.54 -16.85 -7.19
CA SER A 165 23.92 -17.16 -5.80
C SER A 165 22.91 -16.64 -4.77
N ASN A 166 22.02 -15.73 -5.18
CA ASN A 166 20.94 -15.20 -4.36
C ASN A 166 19.59 -15.48 -5.01
N ASP A 167 18.57 -15.58 -4.16
CA ASP A 167 17.18 -15.76 -4.53
C ASP A 167 16.31 -14.83 -3.68
N VAL A 168 15.28 -14.26 -4.29
CA VAL A 168 14.40 -13.27 -3.68
C VAL A 168 12.97 -13.68 -3.95
N GLU A 169 12.15 -13.70 -2.89
CA GLU A 169 10.73 -14.00 -3.03
C GLU A 169 9.87 -13.05 -2.19
N SER A 170 8.62 -12.88 -2.62
CA SER A 170 7.63 -12.12 -1.87
C SER A 170 7.27 -12.83 -0.57
N CYS A 171 7.15 -12.05 0.49
CA CYS A 171 6.65 -12.50 1.79
C CYS A 171 5.49 -11.62 2.25
N ASP A 172 4.62 -12.21 3.06
CA ASP A 172 3.63 -11.48 3.84
C ASP A 172 4.07 -11.53 5.30
N SER A 173 4.14 -10.38 5.96
CA SER A 173 4.51 -10.31 7.38
C SER A 173 3.40 -10.85 8.30
N GLY A 174 2.22 -11.18 7.75
CA GLY A 174 1.05 -11.67 8.49
C GLY A 174 0.34 -10.58 9.30
N ARG A 175 0.72 -9.32 9.12
CA ARG A 175 0.17 -8.16 9.84
C ARG A 175 -0.11 -7.05 8.84
N ASP A 176 -1.33 -6.52 8.81
CA ASP A 176 -1.64 -5.36 7.97
C ASP A 176 -0.92 -4.09 8.46
N CYS A 177 -0.51 -3.23 7.53
CA CYS A 177 0.09 -1.95 7.86
C CYS A 177 -0.95 -1.00 8.44
N CYS A 178 -0.58 -0.26 9.49
CA CYS A 178 -1.47 0.75 10.06
C CYS A 178 -1.68 1.87 9.05
N VAL A 179 -2.95 2.16 8.78
CA VAL A 179 -3.37 3.26 7.91
C VAL A 179 -3.97 4.31 8.83
N ASP A 180 -3.28 5.43 8.99
CA ASP A 180 -3.81 6.55 9.76
C ASP A 180 -4.92 7.25 8.98
N GLY A 181 -5.97 7.62 9.71
CA GLY A 181 -7.14 8.29 9.16
C GLY A 181 -6.80 9.69 8.71
N ASN A 182 -7.29 10.06 7.53
CA ASN A 182 -7.18 11.44 7.05
C ASN A 182 -8.51 11.92 6.44
N TRP A 183 -8.69 13.24 6.51
CA TRP A 183 -9.94 13.88 6.16
C TRP A 183 -10.18 13.85 4.65
N GLY A 184 -11.40 13.47 4.27
CA GLY A 184 -11.95 13.76 2.96
C GLY A 184 -12.18 15.26 2.77
N ALA A 185 -12.62 15.62 1.56
CA ALA A 185 -12.99 17.00 1.27
C ALA A 185 -14.16 17.45 2.16
N TRP A 186 -14.12 18.71 2.57
CA TRP A 186 -15.28 19.34 3.19
C TRP A 186 -16.46 19.38 2.22
N THR A 187 -17.66 19.16 2.74
CA THR A 187 -18.90 19.46 2.03
C THR A 187 -18.99 20.96 1.75
N ALA A 188 -19.81 21.33 0.76
CA ALA A 188 -20.16 22.73 0.56
C ALA A 188 -20.85 23.26 1.84
N TRP A 189 -20.62 24.53 2.15
CA TRP A 189 -21.33 25.21 3.23
C TRP A 189 -22.84 25.11 3.01
N SER A 190 -23.58 24.70 4.04
CA SER A 190 -25.04 24.70 4.05
C SER A 190 -25.60 26.07 3.71
N ASP A 191 -26.87 26.12 3.36
CA ASP A 191 -27.60 27.38 3.36
C ASP A 191 -27.64 28.00 4.76
N CYS A 192 -27.94 29.29 4.80
CA CYS A 192 -28.08 30.04 6.04
C CYS A 192 -29.27 29.51 6.85
N THR A 193 -29.10 29.37 8.16
CA THR A 193 -30.21 28.99 9.07
C THR A 193 -31.33 30.03 9.13
N ALA A 194 -31.03 31.28 8.81
CA ALA A 194 -31.97 32.39 8.74
C ALA A 194 -31.80 33.12 7.41
N THR A 195 -32.91 33.65 6.89
CA THR A 195 -32.96 34.34 5.59
C THR A 195 -32.38 35.75 5.62
N CYS A 196 -32.15 36.31 6.81
CA CYS A 196 -31.82 37.71 7.01
C CYS A 196 -30.83 37.92 8.16
N GLY A 197 -29.85 38.79 7.95
CA GLY A 197 -28.89 39.19 8.97
C GLY A 197 -27.76 38.20 9.16
N GLU A 198 -27.16 38.22 10.35
CA GLU A 198 -26.10 37.27 10.72
C GLU A 198 -26.70 35.89 10.99
N SER A 199 -26.27 34.91 10.21
CA SER A 199 -26.78 33.54 10.29
C SER A 199 -25.65 32.53 10.19
N LEU A 200 -25.88 31.34 10.75
CA LEU A 200 -24.89 30.28 10.78
C LEU A 200 -24.97 29.45 9.49
N ARG A 201 -23.81 29.09 8.98
CA ARG A 201 -23.62 28.07 7.96
C ARG A 201 -22.79 26.94 8.54
N ARG A 202 -23.11 25.71 8.17
CA ARG A 202 -22.41 24.49 8.61
C ARG A 202 -21.84 23.75 7.42
N ARG A 203 -20.66 23.17 7.56
CA ARG A 203 -20.14 22.12 6.69
C ARG A 203 -19.58 20.98 7.50
N THR A 204 -19.44 19.83 6.87
CA THR A 204 -18.95 18.59 7.47
C THR A 204 -17.93 17.92 6.56
N ARG A 205 -17.12 17.03 7.12
CA ARG A 205 -16.17 16.20 6.38
C ARG A 205 -16.15 14.80 6.99
N GLU A 206 -15.76 13.82 6.20
CA GLU A 206 -15.68 12.43 6.65
C GLU A 206 -14.22 11.99 6.76
N CYS A 207 -13.93 11.11 7.73
CA CYS A 207 -12.62 10.51 7.91
C CYS A 207 -12.46 9.32 6.94
N ASN A 208 -12.35 9.62 5.65
CA ASN A 208 -12.43 8.63 4.58
C ASN A 208 -11.35 8.74 3.50
N ASN A 209 -10.31 9.55 3.70
CA ASN A 209 -9.27 9.76 2.70
C ASN A 209 -7.83 9.72 3.26
N PRO A 210 -7.35 8.56 3.76
CA PRO A 210 -8.06 7.28 3.85
C PRO A 210 -8.81 7.12 5.18
N SER A 211 -9.71 6.15 5.27
CA SER A 211 -10.26 5.71 6.57
C SER A 211 -9.21 4.94 7.36
N PRO A 212 -9.12 5.14 8.68
CA PRO A 212 -8.19 4.39 9.51
C PRO A 212 -8.58 2.92 9.62
N ASN A 213 -7.59 2.03 9.71
CA ASN A 213 -7.81 0.62 10.06
C ASN A 213 -7.63 0.38 11.57
N GLU A 214 -7.73 -0.87 12.03
CA GLU A 214 -7.76 -1.22 13.47
C GLU A 214 -6.58 -0.66 14.30
N CYS A 215 -5.40 -0.50 13.69
CA CYS A 215 -4.23 0.07 14.37
C CYS A 215 -3.87 1.50 13.94
N GLY A 216 -4.63 2.07 12.99
CA GLY A 216 -4.47 3.43 12.52
C GLY A 216 -4.97 4.47 13.51
N ARG A 217 -4.35 5.65 13.50
CA ARG A 217 -4.82 6.79 14.30
C ARG A 217 -6.10 7.38 13.72
N PRO A 218 -7.03 7.87 14.54
CA PRO A 218 -8.21 8.57 14.05
C PRO A 218 -7.84 9.93 13.41
N CYS A 219 -8.74 10.47 12.59
CA CYS A 219 -8.53 11.78 11.98
C CYS A 219 -8.41 12.90 13.05
N PRO A 220 -7.43 13.80 12.91
CA PRO A 220 -7.21 14.86 13.91
C PRO A 220 -8.19 16.04 13.73
N GLY A 221 -8.82 16.48 14.82
CA GLY A 221 -9.70 17.66 14.85
C GLY A 221 -11.18 17.34 14.63
N GLU A 222 -11.99 18.39 14.40
CA GLU A 222 -13.44 18.28 14.29
C GLU A 222 -13.89 17.83 12.89
N ASP A 223 -14.98 17.09 12.81
CA ASP A 223 -15.66 16.65 11.58
C ASP A 223 -16.68 17.67 11.06
N ALA A 224 -17.00 18.69 11.86
CA ALA A 224 -17.93 19.76 11.53
C ALA A 224 -17.33 21.14 11.80
N GLU A 225 -17.68 22.09 10.95
CA GLU A 225 -17.33 23.50 11.11
C GLU A 225 -18.58 24.36 10.99
N VAL A 226 -18.68 25.38 11.84
CA VAL A 226 -19.75 26.35 11.83
C VAL A 226 -19.16 27.75 11.73
N LYS A 227 -19.69 28.56 10.81
CA LYS A 227 -19.28 29.95 10.61
C LYS A 227 -20.51 30.85 10.57
N THR A 228 -20.37 32.06 11.09
CA THR A 228 -21.35 33.14 10.92
C THR A 228 -21.08 33.89 9.62
N ASP A 229 -22.12 34.07 8.79
CA ASP A 229 -22.07 34.87 7.56
C ASP A 229 -23.26 35.85 7.53
N GLN A 230 -23.12 36.92 6.72
CA GLN A 230 -24.24 37.80 6.41
C GLN A 230 -25.09 37.17 5.31
N CYS A 231 -26.36 36.91 5.64
CA CYS A 231 -27.30 36.22 4.79
C CYS A 231 -28.48 37.12 4.43
N GLY A 232 -28.88 37.05 3.15
CA GLY A 232 -29.95 37.88 2.59
C GLY A 232 -29.51 39.30 2.23
N PRO A 233 -30.45 40.11 1.72
CA PRO A 233 -30.19 41.53 1.44
C PRO A 233 -29.98 42.32 2.75
N PRO A 234 -29.30 43.47 2.71
CA PRO A 234 -29.12 44.32 3.88
C PRO A 234 -30.47 44.68 4.49
N THR A 235 -30.56 44.66 5.82
CA THR A 235 -31.80 44.99 6.55
C THR A 235 -32.18 46.44 6.30
N ILE A 236 -33.38 46.67 5.74
CA ILE A 236 -33.94 48.01 5.58
C ILE A 236 -35.20 48.08 6.42
N ASP A 237 -35.09 48.65 7.62
CA ASP A 237 -36.25 48.89 8.48
C ASP A 237 -37.18 49.93 7.83
N GLY A 238 -38.48 49.67 7.93
CA GLY A 238 -39.50 50.56 7.41
C GLY A 238 -39.56 51.84 8.25
N ASN A 239 -39.61 52.98 7.58
CA ASN A 239 -39.80 54.26 8.26
C ASN A 239 -40.99 55.04 7.69
N TRP A 240 -41.62 55.79 8.58
CA TRP A 240 -42.82 56.56 8.27
C TRP A 240 -42.49 57.68 7.29
N SER A 241 -43.36 57.88 6.28
CA SER A 241 -43.39 59.14 5.55
C SER A 241 -43.72 60.29 6.50
N PRO A 242 -43.40 61.55 6.14
CA PRO A 242 -44.02 62.70 6.78
C PRO A 242 -45.54 62.52 6.81
N TRP A 243 -46.17 63.05 7.85
CA TRP A 243 -47.63 63.11 7.93
C TRP A 243 -48.19 63.87 6.72
N GLY A 244 -49.27 63.35 6.14
CA GLY A 244 -50.07 64.12 5.18
C GLY A 244 -50.65 65.37 5.83
N SER A 245 -51.09 66.32 4.99
CA SER A 245 -51.85 67.47 5.46
C SER A 245 -53.10 67.01 6.19
N TRP A 246 -53.49 67.76 7.22
CA TRP A 246 -54.77 67.56 7.87
C TRP A 246 -55.93 67.72 6.87
N SER A 247 -56.95 66.89 7.01
CA SER A 247 -58.23 67.13 6.35
C SER A 247 -58.81 68.49 6.78
N PRO A 248 -59.74 69.05 6.00
CA PRO A 248 -60.63 70.10 6.49
C PRO A 248 -61.29 69.66 7.81
N CYS A 249 -61.65 70.63 8.64
CA CYS A 249 -62.42 70.34 9.84
C CYS A 249 -63.78 69.76 9.43
N SER A 250 -64.22 68.68 10.08
CA SER A 250 -65.50 68.03 9.77
C SER A 250 -66.69 68.98 9.91
N GLU A 251 -66.56 69.96 10.81
CA GLU A 251 -67.57 70.99 11.04
C GLU A 251 -67.06 72.34 10.57
N THR A 252 -67.94 73.11 9.93
CA THR A 252 -67.67 74.50 9.53
C THR A 252 -67.81 75.48 10.71
N CYS A 253 -68.56 75.11 11.75
CA CYS A 253 -68.77 75.91 12.96
C CYS A 253 -68.72 75.05 14.23
N GLY A 254 -68.02 75.52 15.27
CA GLY A 254 -67.89 74.79 16.53
C GLY A 254 -66.78 73.73 16.54
N VAL A 255 -66.91 72.74 17.42
CA VAL A 255 -65.91 71.70 17.64
C VAL A 255 -66.10 70.57 16.62
N GLY A 256 -65.16 70.44 15.69
CA GLY A 256 -65.10 69.35 14.73
C GLY A 256 -63.85 68.49 14.93
N SER A 257 -63.65 67.54 14.01
CA SER A 257 -62.44 66.71 13.97
C SER A 257 -61.79 66.77 12.60
N ARG A 258 -60.47 66.60 12.57
CA ARG A 258 -59.69 66.46 11.34
C ARG A 258 -58.76 65.28 11.46
N THR A 259 -58.52 64.60 10.35
CA THR A 259 -57.66 63.42 10.28
C THR A 259 -56.44 63.67 9.41
N ARG A 260 -55.36 62.96 9.69
CA ARG A 260 -54.20 62.88 8.80
C ARG A 260 -53.66 61.45 8.80
N ALA A 261 -53.03 61.08 7.68
CA ALA A 261 -52.47 59.76 7.49
C ALA A 261 -50.99 59.83 7.10
N ARG A 262 -50.24 58.78 7.42
CA ARG A 262 -48.86 58.55 6.96
C ARG A 262 -48.71 57.12 6.46
N ARG A 263 -47.73 56.87 5.60
CA ARG A 263 -47.48 55.52 5.06
C ARG A 263 -46.05 55.07 5.39
N CYS A 264 -45.91 53.77 5.67
CA CYS A 264 -44.62 53.14 5.95
C CYS A 264 -43.84 52.89 4.64
N ARG A 265 -43.27 53.96 4.08
CA ARG A 265 -42.65 53.93 2.73
C ARG A 265 -41.41 54.80 2.59
N ASN A 266 -40.81 55.29 3.67
CA ASN A 266 -39.66 56.20 3.58
C ASN A 266 -38.48 55.83 4.52
N PRO A 267 -37.75 54.72 4.26
CA PRO A 267 -37.95 53.76 3.16
C PRO A 267 -39.01 52.70 3.48
N PRO A 268 -39.56 51.98 2.48
CA PRO A 268 -40.38 50.80 2.73
C PRO A 268 -39.52 49.66 3.30
N PRO A 269 -40.03 48.88 4.26
CA PRO A 269 -39.29 47.74 4.79
C PRO A 269 -39.08 46.69 3.69
N ASN A 270 -37.87 46.14 3.59
CA ASN A 270 -37.64 44.95 2.76
C ASN A 270 -37.99 43.66 3.53
N ALA A 271 -37.80 42.49 2.92
CA ALA A 271 -38.12 41.20 3.53
C ALA A 271 -37.40 40.94 4.87
N CYS A 272 -36.29 41.65 5.11
CA CYS A 272 -35.48 41.54 6.34
C CYS A 272 -35.74 42.68 7.33
N GLY A 273 -36.45 43.72 6.93
CA GLY A 273 -36.72 44.91 7.72
C GLY A 273 -37.92 44.80 8.63
N ARG A 274 -37.86 45.47 9.77
CA ARG A 274 -39.02 45.63 10.65
C ARG A 274 -40.05 46.55 10.02
N ARG A 275 -41.33 46.25 10.21
CA ARG A 275 -42.42 47.16 9.84
C ARG A 275 -42.41 48.39 10.76
N CYS A 276 -42.95 49.51 10.26
CA CYS A 276 -43.04 50.73 11.06
C CYS A 276 -43.87 50.50 12.34
N SER A 277 -43.37 51.01 13.46
CA SER A 277 -44.07 50.96 14.74
C SER A 277 -44.91 52.23 14.96
N GLY A 278 -46.13 52.07 15.50
CA GLY A 278 -47.09 53.15 15.77
C GLY A 278 -48.29 53.19 14.80
N VAL A 279 -49.19 54.16 15.00
CA VAL A 279 -50.41 54.29 14.20
C VAL A 279 -50.14 54.97 12.85
N SER A 280 -50.87 54.54 11.81
CA SER A 280 -50.83 55.12 10.46
C SER A 280 -51.69 56.37 10.31
N ASP A 281 -52.64 56.57 11.24
CA ASP A 281 -53.68 57.59 11.16
C ASP A 281 -53.80 58.30 12.51
N ASP A 282 -54.03 59.60 12.47
CA ASP A 282 -54.09 60.49 13.63
C ASP A 282 -55.34 61.37 13.54
N LEU A 283 -55.97 61.61 14.69
CA LEU A 283 -57.24 62.32 14.83
C LEU A 283 -57.03 63.49 15.79
N GLN A 284 -57.35 64.70 15.34
CA GLN A 284 -57.24 65.90 16.16
C GLN A 284 -58.53 66.70 16.13
N THR A 285 -58.91 67.22 17.30
CA THR A 285 -60.00 68.18 17.43
C THR A 285 -59.62 69.52 16.79
N CYS A 286 -60.54 70.12 16.04
CA CYS A 286 -60.38 71.42 15.40
C CYS A 286 -61.59 72.33 15.67
N ILE A 287 -61.40 73.63 15.51
CA ILE A 287 -62.46 74.63 15.58
C ILE A 287 -62.67 75.16 14.15
N GLY A 288 -63.89 75.08 13.65
CA GLY A 288 -64.26 75.64 12.33
C GLY A 288 -64.06 77.17 12.29
N SER A 289 -63.71 77.71 11.11
CA SER A 289 -63.48 79.16 10.94
C SER A 289 -64.74 79.95 11.33
N SER A 290 -64.56 80.95 12.20
CA SER A 290 -65.61 81.69 12.89
C SER A 290 -66.32 82.76 12.04
N ASP A 291 -66.18 82.73 10.71
CA ASP A 291 -66.51 83.90 9.89
C ASP A 291 -68.00 84.12 9.61
N ASN A 292 -68.91 83.23 10.06
CA ASN A 292 -70.34 83.57 10.15
C ASN A 292 -71.14 82.56 11.01
N CYS A 293 -70.99 82.63 12.33
CA CYS A 293 -71.85 81.87 13.25
C CYS A 293 -72.95 82.80 13.78
N GLU A 294 -74.14 82.78 13.16
CA GLU A 294 -75.32 83.44 13.74
C GLU A 294 -75.88 82.58 14.89
N CYS A 295 -75.91 83.14 16.10
CA CYS A 295 -76.45 82.51 17.30
C CYS A 295 -77.80 83.15 17.66
N GLU A 296 -78.90 82.39 17.67
CA GLU A 296 -80.21 82.86 18.17
C GLU A 296 -80.35 82.62 19.68
N LEU A 297 -80.46 83.68 20.48
CA LEU A 297 -80.83 83.59 21.91
C LEU A 297 -82.36 83.64 22.07
N ARG A 298 -82.93 82.75 22.88
CA ARG A 298 -84.37 82.62 23.14
C ARG A 298 -84.70 82.75 24.63
N GLU A 299 -85.69 83.57 24.99
CA GLU A 299 -86.25 83.68 26.35
C GLU A 299 -87.77 83.45 26.35
N TRP A 300 -88.32 83.07 27.51
CA TRP A 300 -89.77 82.91 27.66
C TRP A 300 -90.47 84.26 27.53
N ALA A 301 -91.44 84.36 26.61
CA ALA A 301 -92.33 85.51 26.54
C ALA A 301 -93.18 85.63 27.82
N ALA A 302 -93.81 86.79 28.02
CA ALA A 302 -94.76 86.98 29.10
C ALA A 302 -95.87 85.92 29.05
N TRP A 303 -96.35 85.47 30.22
CA TRP A 303 -97.47 84.54 30.30
C TRP A 303 -98.71 85.09 29.59
N GLY A 304 -99.36 84.25 28.78
CA GLY A 304 -100.66 84.55 28.22
C GLY A 304 -101.73 84.74 29.31
N PRO A 305 -102.91 85.28 28.95
CA PRO A 305 -104.03 85.38 29.89
C PRO A 305 -104.45 83.98 30.37
N TRP A 306 -105.03 83.91 31.57
CA TRP A 306 -105.66 82.68 32.04
C TRP A 306 -106.86 82.32 31.17
N GLY A 307 -106.97 81.04 30.80
CA GLY A 307 -108.18 80.49 30.19
C GLY A 307 -109.38 80.51 31.14
N SER A 308 -110.56 80.23 30.60
CA SER A 308 -111.79 80.08 31.39
C SER A 308 -111.68 78.96 32.42
N CYS A 309 -112.46 79.03 33.49
CA CYS A 309 -112.49 77.96 34.48
C CYS A 309 -113.04 76.68 33.84
N SER A 310 -112.41 75.54 34.11
CA SER A 310 -112.80 74.23 33.56
C SER A 310 -114.20 73.78 33.99
N GLU A 311 -114.67 74.26 35.14
CA GLU A 311 -116.01 74.00 35.65
C GLU A 311 -116.81 75.29 35.66
N THR A 312 -118.05 75.24 35.18
CA THR A 312 -118.95 76.41 35.16
C THR A 312 -119.65 76.64 36.50
N CYS A 313 -119.41 75.79 37.50
CA CYS A 313 -119.99 75.87 38.83
C CYS A 313 -119.08 75.21 39.89
N GLY A 314 -118.69 75.94 40.93
CA GLY A 314 -117.83 75.43 42.02
C GLY A 314 -116.32 75.64 41.80
N TYR A 315 -115.48 74.79 42.41
CA TYR A 315 -114.02 74.84 42.28
C TYR A 315 -113.58 74.15 41.00
N GLY A 316 -112.87 74.88 40.14
CA GLY A 316 -112.25 74.36 38.93
C GLY A 316 -110.79 74.77 38.81
N VAL A 317 -110.15 74.37 37.71
CA VAL A 317 -108.82 74.83 37.33
C VAL A 317 -108.85 75.61 36.03
N ARG A 318 -107.94 76.57 35.89
CA ARG A 318 -107.69 77.32 34.66
C ARG A 318 -106.21 77.20 34.30
N GLU A 319 -105.91 77.24 33.01
CA GLU A 319 -104.55 77.09 32.49
C GLU A 319 -104.14 78.35 31.71
N ARG A 320 -102.85 78.69 31.76
CA ARG A 320 -102.23 79.65 30.84
C ARG A 320 -100.92 79.09 30.30
N SER A 321 -100.53 79.54 29.11
CA SER A 321 -99.28 79.15 28.45
C SER A 321 -98.41 80.37 28.08
N ARG A 322 -97.13 80.11 27.84
CA ARG A 322 -96.17 81.09 27.29
C ARG A 322 -95.30 80.43 26.23
N GLU A 323 -94.88 81.22 25.25
CA GLU A 323 -94.06 80.75 24.14
C GLU A 323 -92.60 81.21 24.30
N CYS A 324 -91.68 80.43 23.74
CA CYS A 324 -90.25 80.72 23.74
C CYS A 324 -89.93 81.62 22.54
N ALA A 325 -89.62 82.90 22.79
CA ALA A 325 -89.44 83.94 21.77
C ALA A 325 -87.98 84.41 21.65
N VAL A 326 -87.57 84.81 20.45
CA VAL A 326 -86.22 85.33 20.14
C VAL A 326 -86.12 86.80 20.54
N MET A 327 -85.14 87.17 21.37
CA MET A 327 -84.81 88.57 21.67
C MET A 327 -83.57 88.97 20.85
N LYS A 328 -83.64 90.10 20.14
CA LYS A 328 -82.49 90.64 19.39
C LYS A 328 -81.54 91.42 20.29
N GLU A 329 -80.25 91.16 20.04
CA GLU A 329 -79.02 91.80 20.49
C GLU A 329 -78.42 91.41 21.86
N GLY A 330 -77.31 90.68 21.77
CA GLY A 330 -76.31 90.51 22.82
C GLY A 330 -75.04 89.85 22.27
N ARG A 331 -73.94 90.62 22.17
CA ARG A 331 -72.59 90.13 21.81
C ARG A 331 -71.90 89.61 23.08
N ASP A 332 -72.19 88.37 23.47
CA ASP A 332 -71.27 87.41 24.11
C ASP A 332 -72.05 86.12 24.43
N CYS A 333 -71.76 85.01 23.74
CA CYS A 333 -72.46 83.74 23.94
C CYS A 333 -71.52 82.72 24.60
N GLY A 334 -71.58 82.64 25.93
CA GLY A 334 -71.12 81.47 26.66
C GLY A 334 -72.03 80.25 26.45
N PHE A 335 -71.48 79.07 26.69
CA PHE A 335 -72.02 77.72 26.45
C PHE A 335 -73.54 77.54 26.59
N GLY A 336 -74.21 77.20 25.48
CA GLY A 336 -75.59 76.69 25.46
C GLY A 336 -76.39 77.20 24.27
N GLN A 337 -76.37 76.48 23.14
CA GLN A 337 -77.18 76.84 21.97
C GLN A 337 -78.62 76.32 22.09
N GLY A 338 -79.60 77.18 21.82
CA GLY A 338 -80.87 76.78 21.21
C GLY A 338 -82.08 76.47 22.10
N SER A 339 -81.98 76.54 23.43
CA SER A 339 -83.11 76.25 24.35
C SER A 339 -83.38 77.39 25.34
N CYS A 340 -84.65 77.75 25.55
CA CYS A 340 -85.06 78.66 26.63
C CYS A 340 -84.59 78.13 28.00
N LYS A 341 -84.17 79.02 28.92
CA LYS A 341 -83.76 78.64 30.30
C LYS A 341 -84.84 77.78 30.98
N GLU A 342 -84.42 76.81 31.81
CA GLU A 342 -85.30 75.82 32.48
C GLU A 342 -86.54 76.47 33.12
N GLY A 343 -87.72 75.93 32.81
CA GLY A 343 -89.00 76.37 33.33
C GLY A 343 -90.18 75.86 32.47
N PRO A 344 -91.40 75.71 33.02
CA PRO A 344 -92.52 75.16 32.27
C PRO A 344 -93.10 76.17 31.27
N SER A 345 -93.62 75.66 30.16
CA SER A 345 -94.36 76.41 29.14
C SER A 345 -95.85 76.60 29.49
N THR A 346 -96.36 75.87 30.48
CA THR A 346 -97.74 75.91 30.94
C THR A 346 -97.82 76.01 32.47
N GLU A 347 -98.84 76.72 32.96
CA GLU A 347 -99.11 76.90 34.38
C GLU A 347 -100.60 76.71 34.63
N VAL A 348 -100.94 75.93 35.68
CA VAL A 348 -102.32 75.62 36.08
C VAL A 348 -102.60 76.25 37.44
N GLY A 349 -103.70 76.99 37.55
CA GLY A 349 -104.14 77.66 38.78
C GLY A 349 -105.59 77.32 39.12
N GLN A 350 -105.97 77.41 40.39
CA GLN A 350 -107.34 77.20 40.84
C GLN A 350 -108.22 78.42 40.54
N CYS A 351 -109.48 78.17 40.20
CA CYS A 351 -110.54 79.15 40.01
C CYS A 351 -111.83 78.69 40.70
N LEU A 352 -112.72 79.65 40.93
CA LEU A 352 -113.97 79.44 41.67
C LEU A 352 -115.04 80.31 41.01
N ASP A 353 -115.99 79.69 40.32
CA ASP A 353 -117.08 80.40 39.63
C ASP A 353 -118.41 80.20 40.38
N SER A 354 -118.97 81.33 40.83
CA SER A 354 -120.24 81.65 41.55
C SER A 354 -120.81 80.67 42.62
N PRO A 355 -121.27 81.11 43.82
CA PRO A 355 -121.65 80.20 44.92
C PRO A 355 -123.05 79.55 44.83
N ASP A 356 -123.90 79.90 43.86
CA ASP A 356 -125.29 79.41 43.80
C ASP A 356 -125.48 78.40 42.66
N CYS A 357 -125.28 77.12 42.98
CA CYS A 357 -125.60 75.98 42.11
C CYS A 357 -126.90 75.37 42.63
N TYR A 358 -128.00 75.48 41.87
CA TYR A 358 -129.31 74.90 42.22
C TYR A 358 -129.44 73.44 41.77
#